data_AF-A0A7X4BQP7-F1
#
_entry.id   AF-A0A7X4BQP7-F1
#
_cell.length_a   1.000
_cell.length_b   1.000
_cell.length_c   1.000
_cell.angle_alpha   90.00
_cell.angle_beta   90.00
_cell.angle_gamma   90.00
#
_symmetry.space_group_name_H-M   'P 1'
#
loop_
_entity.id
_entity.type
_entity.pdbx_description
1 polymer ?
#
loop_
_entity_poly.entity_id
_entity_poly.type
_entity_poly.pdbx_seq_one_letter_code
_entity_poly.pdbx_strand_id
1 'polypeptide(L)'
;MTKTIEEVQKITIIPNEKRLKQLKQLYPECLTEGGFDLEKLKGFLSTESIEKNGVKCFLYFDLNISKYPVQICRRIASLVLMLFFHVSLLHAQSVRLIYFYPTDHAAPKSAKMDECGKIAREAQSFYRKQMLDNGFGEKTFELEGMGDSITIYTVMGSRDTQHYATNRWEQIITEISGVKSDINLILVEGLEVLTNNIGAVMVRSCSGNKCTTDHHTFYAIVPLKTDEPVVGAAHELGHAFGLQHNRDNDSLMVGARQVDGKHPTIESMHLRNYEIRWLDKHKYFNNDASVNDPQLLVRYGKQSGKMTMR
;
A
#
# COMPACT_ATOMS: atom_id res chain seq x y z
N MET A 1 -22.44 35.97 27.80
CA MET A 1 -21.60 35.21 28.75
C MET A 1 -21.55 33.77 28.29
N THR A 2 -20.33 33.30 28.11
CA THR A 2 -19.87 32.12 27.36
C THR A 2 -20.19 30.81 28.11
N LYS A 3 -20.79 29.83 27.42
CA LYS A 3 -20.87 28.44 27.88
C LYS A 3 -19.80 27.63 27.14
N THR A 4 -18.98 26.92 27.90
CA THR A 4 -17.82 26.15 27.46
C THR A 4 -18.22 24.83 26.81
N ILE A 5 -17.49 24.51 25.75
CA ILE A 5 -17.42 23.23 25.06
C ILE A 5 -16.50 22.30 25.88
N GLU A 6 -16.77 20.99 25.79
CA GLU A 6 -15.84 19.85 26.00
C GLU A 6 -16.21 18.87 27.13
N GLU A 7 -17.25 18.08 26.87
CA GLU A 7 -17.25 16.65 27.21
C GLU A 7 -16.46 15.91 26.12
N VAL A 8 -15.16 15.71 26.34
CA VAL A 8 -14.37 14.72 25.59
C VAL A 8 -14.31 13.46 26.43
N GLN A 9 -14.79 12.38 25.82
CA GLN A 9 -14.82 11.01 26.36
C GLN A 9 -13.50 10.65 27.06
N LYS A 10 -13.59 10.23 28.32
CA LYS A 10 -12.52 9.46 28.99
C LYS A 10 -12.32 8.14 28.24
N ILE A 11 -11.41 8.14 27.27
CA ILE A 11 -10.87 6.91 26.69
C ILE A 11 -9.91 6.33 27.74
N THR A 12 -10.41 5.36 28.50
CA THR A 12 -9.53 4.50 29.32
C THR A 12 -8.90 3.49 28.38
N ILE A 13 -7.64 3.72 27.98
CA ILE A 13 -6.89 2.81 27.11
C ILE A 13 -6.35 1.67 27.99
N ILE A 14 -6.95 0.49 27.86
CA ILE A 14 -6.45 -0.75 28.46
C ILE A 14 -5.33 -1.30 27.55
N PRO A 15 -4.16 -1.70 28.09
CA PRO A 15 -3.12 -2.33 27.28
C PRO A 15 -3.65 -3.61 26.61
N ASN A 16 -3.47 -3.75 25.30
CA ASN A 16 -3.79 -4.98 24.59
C ASN A 16 -2.89 -6.12 25.10
N GLU A 17 -3.45 -7.09 25.81
CA GLU A 17 -2.73 -8.25 26.39
C GLU A 17 -1.84 -8.98 25.37
N LYS A 18 -2.24 -8.98 24.08
CA LYS A 18 -1.44 -9.57 22.99
C LYS A 18 -0.10 -8.85 22.80
N ARG A 19 -0.09 -7.51 22.92
CA ARG A 19 1.14 -6.70 22.81
C ARG A 19 2.03 -6.88 24.02
N LEU A 20 1.44 -6.98 25.21
CA LEU A 20 2.20 -7.26 26.43
C LEU A 20 2.86 -8.65 26.32
N LYS A 21 2.13 -9.67 25.85
CA LYS A 21 2.69 -11.02 25.65
C LYS A 21 3.86 -11.04 24.66
N GLN A 22 3.78 -10.27 23.56
CA GLN A 22 4.86 -10.13 22.58
C GLN A 22 6.09 -9.41 23.16
N LEU A 23 5.90 -8.33 23.90
CA LEU A 23 7.00 -7.62 24.57
C LEU A 23 7.69 -8.53 25.60
N LYS A 24 6.91 -9.34 26.34
CA LYS A 24 7.45 -10.31 27.29
C LYS A 24 8.28 -11.40 26.62
N GLN A 25 7.93 -11.78 25.39
CA GLN A 25 8.66 -12.78 24.62
C GLN A 25 9.93 -12.21 23.99
N LEU A 26 9.90 -10.96 23.52
CA LEU A 26 11.03 -10.32 22.84
C LEU A 26 12.10 -9.80 23.81
N TYR A 27 11.70 -9.36 25.00
CA TYR A 27 12.62 -8.76 25.99
C TYR A 27 12.34 -9.29 27.40
N PRO A 28 12.50 -10.60 27.65
CA PRO A 28 12.17 -11.20 28.94
C PRO A 28 12.97 -10.61 30.10
N GLU A 29 14.21 -10.17 29.87
CA GLU A 29 15.07 -9.51 30.86
C GLU A 29 14.60 -8.11 31.29
N CYS A 30 13.71 -7.50 30.53
CA CYS A 30 13.03 -6.26 30.91
C CYS A 30 11.82 -6.53 31.82
N LEU A 31 11.49 -7.79 32.16
CA LEU A 31 10.48 -8.08 33.17
C LEU A 31 11.12 -8.23 34.54
N THR A 32 10.51 -7.59 35.53
CA THR A 32 10.84 -7.70 36.94
C THR A 32 9.59 -8.12 37.72
N GLU A 33 9.77 -8.52 38.98
CA GLU A 33 8.64 -8.81 39.88
C GLU A 33 7.68 -7.62 40.04
N GLY A 34 8.15 -6.39 39.80
CA GLY A 34 7.37 -5.14 39.84
C GLY A 34 6.77 -4.71 38.50
N GLY A 35 6.92 -5.49 37.43
CA GLY A 35 6.46 -5.13 36.09
C GLY A 35 7.60 -4.91 35.09
N PHE A 36 7.35 -4.14 34.03
CA PHE A 36 8.30 -3.96 32.93
C PHE A 36 9.32 -2.84 33.24
N ASP A 37 10.61 -3.17 33.28
CA ASP A 37 11.75 -2.29 33.55
C ASP A 37 12.17 -1.54 32.28
N LEU A 38 11.79 -0.26 32.24
CA LEU A 38 12.04 0.63 31.11
C LEU A 38 13.51 1.06 30.99
N GLU A 39 14.28 1.09 32.08
CA GLU A 39 15.69 1.50 32.03
C GLU A 39 16.54 0.39 31.41
N LYS A 40 16.21 -0.88 31.69
CA LYS A 40 16.79 -2.01 30.94
C LYS A 40 16.45 -1.97 29.46
N LEU A 41 15.20 -1.71 29.09
CA LEU A 41 14.80 -1.62 27.67
C LEU A 41 15.56 -0.49 26.96
N LYS A 42 15.72 0.67 27.62
CA LYS A 42 16.54 1.77 27.08
C LYS A 42 18.00 1.35 26.91
N GLY A 43 18.56 0.58 27.84
CA GLY A 43 19.88 -0.05 27.70
C GLY A 43 19.98 -0.82 26.38
N PHE A 44 19.06 -1.75 26.14
CA PHE A 44 19.00 -2.55 24.91
C PHE A 44 18.89 -1.71 23.63
N LEU A 45 18.09 -0.65 23.66
CA LEU A 45 17.90 0.23 22.50
C LEU A 45 19.08 1.19 22.28
N SER A 46 19.85 1.49 23.33
CA SER A 46 20.97 2.44 23.29
C SER A 46 22.31 1.83 22.86
N THR A 47 22.47 0.51 23.00
CA THR A 47 23.65 -0.22 22.53
C THR A 47 23.34 -0.97 21.23
N GLU A 48 23.76 -0.37 20.12
CA GLU A 48 24.30 -1.06 18.93
C GLU A 48 23.42 -2.04 18.12
N SER A 49 22.08 -2.04 18.26
CA SER A 49 21.24 -3.05 17.59
C SER A 49 20.06 -2.54 16.73
N ILE A 50 20.05 -1.27 16.35
CA ILE A 50 18.99 -0.73 15.45
C ILE A 50 19.30 -1.00 13.96
N GLU A 51 20.54 -1.32 13.59
CA GLU A 51 20.90 -1.53 12.17
C GLU A 51 20.50 -2.89 11.58
N LYS A 52 20.10 -3.89 12.39
CA LYS A 52 19.92 -5.27 11.87
C LYS A 52 18.50 -5.79 11.76
N ASN A 53 17.53 -5.27 12.51
CA ASN A 53 16.20 -5.87 12.57
C ASN A 53 15.15 -4.78 12.50
N GLY A 54 14.64 -4.47 11.29
CA GLY A 54 13.62 -3.46 11.01
C GLY A 54 12.27 -3.67 11.73
N VAL A 55 12.29 -3.69 13.06
CA VAL A 55 11.15 -3.88 13.94
C VAL A 55 10.62 -2.51 14.32
N LYS A 56 9.43 -2.19 13.82
CA LYS A 56 8.65 -1.02 14.20
C LYS A 56 8.12 -1.20 15.63
N CYS A 57 8.76 -0.61 16.63
CA CYS A 57 8.25 -0.53 18.00
C CYS A 57 7.51 0.80 18.23
N PHE A 58 6.22 0.73 18.57
CA PHE A 58 5.47 1.86 19.11
C PHE A 58 5.52 1.79 20.64
N LEU A 59 6.31 2.66 21.26
CA LEU A 59 6.33 2.84 22.72
C LEU A 59 5.37 3.97 23.10
N TYR A 60 4.32 3.63 23.85
CA TYR A 60 3.52 4.61 24.58
C TYR A 60 4.12 4.77 25.97
N PHE A 61 4.56 5.98 26.31
CA PHE A 61 5.13 6.28 27.62
C PHE A 61 4.09 6.95 28.51
N ASP A 62 3.80 6.32 29.66
CA ASP A 62 3.14 7.00 30.78
C ASP A 62 4.23 7.61 31.67
N LEU A 63 4.74 8.79 31.29
CA LEU A 63 5.74 9.49 32.08
C LEU A 63 5.02 10.22 33.21
N ASN A 64 5.24 9.79 34.46
CA ASN A 64 4.89 10.60 35.62
C ASN A 64 5.90 11.76 35.73
N ILE A 65 5.61 12.83 34.99
CA ILE A 65 6.51 13.98 34.73
C ILE A 65 6.86 14.75 36.02
N SER A 66 6.10 14.55 37.10
CA SER A 66 6.23 15.27 38.37
C SER A 66 7.57 15.07 39.11
N LYS A 67 8.32 14.00 38.79
CA LYS A 67 9.58 13.65 39.48
C LYS A 67 10.85 14.16 38.80
N TYR A 68 10.75 14.77 37.62
CA TYR A 68 11.92 15.15 36.83
C TYR A 68 12.07 16.67 36.70
N PRO A 69 13.32 17.19 36.72
CA PRO A 69 13.58 18.59 36.39
C PRO A 69 13.03 18.94 35.01
N VAL A 70 12.39 20.10 34.89
CA VAL A 70 11.74 20.61 33.66
C VAL A 70 12.64 20.51 32.42
N GLN A 71 13.96 20.69 32.59
CA GLN A 71 14.93 20.61 31.49
C GLN A 71 15.08 19.18 30.92
N ILE A 72 14.96 18.14 31.76
CA ILE A 72 15.01 16.73 31.34
C ILE A 72 13.71 16.37 30.61
N CYS A 73 12.56 16.82 31.12
CA CYS A 73 11.26 16.61 30.45
C CYS A 73 11.23 17.22 29.05
N ARG A 74 11.79 18.42 28.86
CA ARG A 74 11.90 19.06 27.54
C ARG A 74 12.76 18.26 26.56
N ARG A 75 13.90 17.73 27.01
CA ARG A 75 14.77 16.90 26.16
C ARG A 75 14.11 15.58 25.77
N ILE A 76 13.44 14.91 26.71
CA ILE A 76 12.69 13.67 26.43
C ILE A 76 11.54 13.95 25.46
N ALA A 77 10.76 15.02 25.68
CA ALA A 77 9.68 15.40 24.77
C ALA A 77 10.19 15.69 23.35
N SER A 78 11.30 16.43 23.19
CA SER A 78 11.90 16.67 21.88
C SER A 78 12.41 15.38 21.22
N LEU A 79 13.00 14.45 21.98
CA LEU A 79 13.46 13.17 21.44
C LEU A 79 12.28 12.28 20.99
N VAL A 80 11.24 12.19 21.81
CA VAL A 80 10.00 11.47 21.47
C VAL A 80 9.34 12.10 20.24
N LEU A 81 9.29 13.43 20.18
CA LEU A 81 8.75 14.14 19.02
C LEU A 81 9.58 13.87 17.76
N MET A 82 10.91 13.93 17.85
CA MET A 82 11.80 13.63 16.71
C MET A 82 11.68 12.16 16.26
N LEU A 83 11.56 11.21 17.20
CA LEU A 83 11.29 9.80 16.91
C LEU A 83 9.92 9.61 16.24
N PHE A 84 8.87 10.26 16.74
CA PHE A 84 7.54 10.23 16.12
C PHE A 84 7.55 10.81 14.70
N PHE A 85 8.24 11.94 14.48
CA PHE A 85 8.37 12.55 13.16
C PHE A 85 9.18 11.67 12.19
N HIS A 86 10.29 11.08 12.62
CA HIS A 86 11.07 10.15 11.79
C HIS A 86 10.27 8.87 11.44
N VAL A 87 9.50 8.33 12.39
CA VAL A 87 8.67 7.14 12.16
C VAL A 87 7.50 7.44 11.22
N SER A 88 6.94 8.65 11.28
CA SER A 88 5.79 9.04 10.45
C SER A 88 6.19 9.36 9.01
N LEU A 89 7.42 9.86 8.79
CA LEU A 89 7.97 10.13 7.46
C LEU A 89 8.45 8.87 6.71
N LEU A 90 8.65 7.76 7.41
CA LEU A 90 8.98 6.46 6.83
C LEU A 90 7.73 5.58 6.65
N HIS A 91 6.62 6.16 6.18
CA HIS A 91 5.58 5.34 5.56
C HIS A 91 6.20 4.74 4.29
N ALA A 92 6.63 3.49 4.40
CA ALA A 92 6.98 2.67 3.26
C ALA A 92 5.85 2.79 2.23
N GLN A 93 6.23 3.00 0.97
CA GLN A 93 5.26 3.19 -0.08
C GLN A 93 4.58 1.85 -0.34
N SER A 94 3.35 1.73 0.12
CA SER A 94 2.56 0.50 0.03
C SER A 94 1.36 0.69 -0.88
N VAL A 95 1.02 -0.36 -1.62
CA VAL A 95 -0.21 -0.47 -2.39
C VAL A 95 -1.34 -0.79 -1.43
N ARG A 96 -2.38 0.05 -1.43
CA ARG A 96 -3.59 -0.16 -0.65
C ARG A 96 -4.54 -1.09 -1.39
N LEU A 97 -5.10 -2.08 -0.71
CA LEU A 97 -6.12 -2.97 -1.26
C LEU A 97 -7.52 -2.52 -0.81
N ILE A 98 -8.38 -2.22 -1.77
CA ILE A 98 -9.77 -1.81 -1.56
C ILE A 98 -10.68 -2.85 -2.19
N TYR A 99 -11.68 -3.30 -1.43
CA TYR A 99 -12.81 -4.07 -1.93
C TYR A 99 -14.02 -3.17 -2.09
N PHE A 100 -14.50 -3.00 -3.31
CA PHE A 100 -15.67 -2.19 -3.61
C PHE A 100 -16.86 -3.08 -3.98
N TYR A 101 -18.02 -2.84 -3.37
CA TYR A 101 -19.25 -3.56 -3.68
C TYR A 101 -20.45 -2.61 -3.78
N PRO A 102 -21.29 -2.72 -4.82
CA PRO A 102 -22.51 -1.91 -4.95
C PRO A 102 -23.58 -2.18 -3.86
N THR A 103 -24.58 -1.31 -3.72
CA THR A 103 -25.61 -1.41 -2.66
C THR A 103 -26.53 -2.63 -2.76
N ASP A 104 -26.70 -3.17 -3.96
CA ASP A 104 -27.48 -4.38 -4.24
C ASP A 104 -26.70 -5.68 -3.97
N HIS A 105 -25.42 -5.58 -3.60
CA HIS A 105 -24.62 -6.70 -3.12
C HIS A 105 -24.62 -6.78 -1.59
N ALA A 106 -24.66 -8.00 -1.07
CA ALA A 106 -24.47 -8.22 0.36
C ALA A 106 -23.05 -7.83 0.77
N ALA A 107 -22.89 -7.37 2.01
CA ALA A 107 -21.57 -7.10 2.56
C ALA A 107 -20.65 -8.34 2.44
N PRO A 108 -19.36 -8.15 2.13
CA PRO A 108 -18.45 -9.25 1.87
C PRO A 108 -18.27 -10.13 3.10
N LYS A 109 -18.23 -11.44 2.88
CA LYS A 109 -17.86 -12.43 3.89
C LYS A 109 -16.34 -12.59 3.95
N SER A 110 -15.82 -13.19 5.02
CA SER A 110 -14.38 -13.45 5.20
C SER A 110 -13.75 -14.17 4.00
N ALA A 111 -14.41 -15.20 3.47
CA ALA A 111 -13.91 -15.97 2.33
C ALA A 111 -13.66 -15.09 1.07
N LYS A 112 -14.49 -14.07 0.86
CA LYS A 112 -14.31 -13.12 -0.24
C LYS A 112 -13.13 -12.17 0.01
N MET A 113 -12.87 -11.80 1.26
CA MET A 113 -11.69 -11.04 1.65
C MET A 113 -10.41 -11.86 1.49
N ASP A 114 -10.46 -13.15 1.80
CA ASP A 114 -9.33 -14.07 1.59
C ASP A 114 -9.00 -14.20 0.11
N GLU A 115 -10.02 -14.32 -0.75
CA GLU A 115 -9.87 -14.31 -2.22
C GLU A 115 -9.22 -13.01 -2.72
N CYS A 116 -9.67 -11.86 -2.24
CA CYS A 116 -9.08 -10.55 -2.58
C CYS A 116 -7.60 -10.46 -2.16
N GLY A 117 -7.29 -10.89 -0.93
CA GLY A 117 -5.93 -10.93 -0.43
C GLY A 117 -5.04 -11.91 -1.19
N LYS A 118 -5.60 -13.02 -1.68
CA LYS A 118 -4.91 -13.98 -2.54
C LYS A 118 -4.54 -13.33 -3.89
N ILE A 119 -5.51 -12.71 -4.57
CA ILE A 119 -5.29 -12.02 -5.86
C ILE A 119 -4.15 -11.00 -5.75
N ALA A 120 -4.18 -10.14 -4.73
CA ALA A 120 -3.14 -9.13 -4.53
C ALA A 120 -1.75 -9.74 -4.25
N ARG A 121 -1.67 -10.82 -3.47
CA ARG A 121 -0.41 -11.54 -3.19
C ARG A 121 0.15 -12.23 -4.42
N GLU A 122 -0.69 -12.82 -5.24
CA GLU A 122 -0.27 -13.49 -6.48
C GLU A 122 0.26 -12.45 -7.48
N ALA A 123 -0.41 -11.30 -7.62
CA ALA A 123 0.11 -10.17 -8.40
C ALA A 123 1.47 -9.68 -7.85
N GLN A 124 1.60 -9.47 -6.53
CA GLN A 124 2.88 -9.09 -5.91
C GLN A 124 3.99 -10.13 -6.18
N SER A 125 3.64 -11.42 -6.09
CA SER A 125 4.56 -12.54 -6.30
C SER A 125 5.01 -12.65 -7.75
N PHE A 126 4.13 -12.37 -8.71
CA PHE A 126 4.49 -12.24 -10.12
C PHE A 126 5.60 -11.19 -10.29
N TYR A 127 5.39 -9.96 -9.79
CA TYR A 127 6.40 -8.90 -9.90
C TYR A 127 7.72 -9.29 -9.22
N ARG A 128 7.66 -9.87 -8.01
CA ARG A 128 8.85 -10.36 -7.30
C ARG A 128 9.63 -11.37 -8.14
N LYS A 129 8.93 -12.35 -8.71
CA LYS A 129 9.53 -13.38 -9.55
C LYS A 129 10.16 -12.77 -10.81
N GLN A 130 9.45 -11.89 -11.49
CA GLN A 130 9.93 -11.23 -12.69
C GLN A 130 11.20 -10.39 -12.42
N MET A 131 11.27 -9.69 -11.28
CA MET A 131 12.48 -8.97 -10.87
C MET A 131 13.65 -9.92 -10.57
N LEU A 132 13.38 -11.04 -9.89
CA LEU A 132 14.38 -12.05 -9.55
C LEU A 132 14.95 -12.72 -10.80
N ASP A 133 14.09 -13.20 -11.70
CA ASP A 133 14.46 -13.91 -12.93
C ASP A 133 15.33 -13.03 -13.86
N ASN A 134 15.17 -11.70 -13.78
CA ASN A 134 15.92 -10.73 -14.58
C ASN A 134 17.15 -10.15 -13.85
N GLY A 135 17.55 -10.70 -12.70
CA GLY A 135 18.78 -10.35 -12.01
C GLY A 135 18.73 -9.08 -11.15
N PHE A 136 17.53 -8.60 -10.80
CA PHE A 136 17.33 -7.43 -9.92
C PHE A 136 17.05 -7.80 -8.45
N GLY A 137 17.10 -9.09 -8.12
CA GLY A 137 16.81 -9.63 -6.79
C GLY A 137 15.31 -9.76 -6.51
N GLU A 138 14.95 -10.12 -5.28
CA GLU A 138 13.55 -10.36 -4.86
C GLU A 138 12.74 -9.08 -4.60
N LYS A 139 13.00 -8.01 -5.35
CA LYS A 139 12.31 -6.72 -5.22
C LYS A 139 10.86 -6.81 -5.67
N THR A 140 9.96 -6.18 -4.94
CA THR A 140 8.57 -5.97 -5.35
C THR A 140 7.98 -4.79 -4.57
N PHE A 141 6.76 -4.40 -4.90
CA PHE A 141 6.01 -3.42 -4.11
C PHE A 141 5.48 -4.05 -2.82
N GLU A 142 5.27 -3.23 -1.79
CA GLU A 142 4.65 -3.67 -0.54
C GLU A 142 3.13 -3.52 -0.59
N LEU A 143 2.41 -4.43 0.06
CA LEU A 143 0.98 -4.30 0.30
C LEU A 143 0.78 -3.67 1.68
N GLU A 144 -0.18 -2.76 1.82
CA GLU A 144 -0.47 -2.13 3.12
C GLU A 144 -0.93 -3.19 4.13
N GLY A 145 -0.27 -3.25 5.28
CA GLY A 145 -0.45 -4.34 6.22
C GLY A 145 0.59 -4.40 7.33
N MET A 146 0.55 -5.48 8.10
CA MET A 146 1.52 -5.77 9.16
C MET A 146 1.99 -7.22 9.04
N GLY A 147 3.28 -7.40 8.75
CA GLY A 147 3.85 -8.73 8.49
C GLY A 147 3.12 -9.42 7.33
N ASP A 148 2.66 -10.65 7.56
CA ASP A 148 1.95 -11.44 6.54
C ASP A 148 0.46 -11.04 6.38
N SER A 149 -0.04 -10.15 7.23
CA SER A 149 -1.42 -9.67 7.16
C SER A 149 -1.53 -8.46 6.24
N ILE A 150 -2.49 -8.51 5.31
CA ILE A 150 -2.83 -7.40 4.42
C ILE A 150 -4.05 -6.69 5.00
N THR A 151 -4.04 -5.37 4.99
CA THR A 151 -5.19 -4.54 5.30
C THR A 151 -6.06 -4.41 4.04
N ILE A 152 -7.31 -4.87 4.13
CA ILE A 152 -8.31 -4.74 3.05
C ILE A 152 -9.37 -3.74 3.51
N TYR A 153 -9.54 -2.67 2.74
CA TYR A 153 -10.55 -1.65 3.00
C TYR A 153 -11.82 -2.00 2.24
N THR A 154 -12.93 -2.21 2.94
CA THR A 154 -14.23 -2.42 2.30
C THR A 154 -14.96 -1.10 2.10
N VAL A 155 -15.40 -0.82 0.88
CA VAL A 155 -16.21 0.34 0.54
C VAL A 155 -17.52 -0.14 -0.09
N MET A 156 -18.63 0.21 0.55
CA MET A 156 -19.95 0.03 -0.03
C MET A 156 -20.23 1.21 -0.96
N GLY A 157 -20.59 0.91 -2.19
CA GLY A 157 -21.07 1.89 -3.15
C GLY A 157 -22.32 2.60 -2.65
N SER A 158 -22.59 3.81 -3.15
CA SER A 158 -23.82 4.55 -2.90
C SER A 158 -24.98 4.14 -3.83
N ARG A 159 -24.68 3.38 -4.88
CA ARG A 159 -25.60 2.96 -5.95
C ARG A 159 -25.52 1.47 -6.24
N ASP A 160 -26.42 0.98 -7.08
CA ASP A 160 -26.47 -0.42 -7.51
C ASP A 160 -25.43 -0.74 -8.61
N THR A 161 -25.30 -2.02 -8.92
CA THR A 161 -24.39 -2.55 -9.95
C THR A 161 -24.63 -1.91 -11.31
N GLN A 162 -25.90 -1.70 -11.69
CA GLN A 162 -26.26 -1.12 -12.99
C GLN A 162 -25.73 0.31 -13.14
N HIS A 163 -25.72 1.09 -12.06
CA HIS A 163 -25.16 2.43 -12.05
C HIS A 163 -23.68 2.43 -12.45
N TYR A 164 -22.86 1.65 -11.74
CA TYR A 164 -21.42 1.56 -12.01
C TYR A 164 -21.12 0.88 -13.35
N ALA A 165 -22.07 0.12 -13.89
CA ALA A 165 -21.90 -0.50 -15.19
C ALA A 165 -21.91 0.52 -16.36
N THR A 166 -22.58 1.67 -16.19
CA THR A 166 -22.74 2.65 -17.28
C THR A 166 -21.70 3.76 -17.24
N ASN A 167 -21.29 4.20 -16.04
CA ASN A 167 -20.33 5.28 -15.82
C ASN A 167 -19.08 4.73 -15.12
N ARG A 168 -18.23 4.19 -15.99
CA ARG A 168 -17.27 3.11 -15.79
C ARG A 168 -16.53 3.14 -14.45
N TRP A 169 -15.70 4.16 -14.19
CA TRP A 169 -14.75 4.12 -13.06
C TRP A 169 -14.68 5.39 -12.22
N GLU A 170 -14.99 6.53 -12.84
CA GLU A 170 -14.93 7.85 -12.20
C GLU A 170 -15.86 7.93 -10.99
N GLN A 171 -16.99 7.22 -11.04
CA GLN A 171 -17.94 7.15 -9.93
C GLN A 171 -17.37 6.37 -8.75
N ILE A 172 -16.77 5.19 -9.00
CA ILE A 172 -16.08 4.42 -7.96
C ILE A 172 -14.97 5.27 -7.35
N ILE A 173 -14.14 5.91 -8.18
CA ILE A 173 -13.07 6.83 -7.76
C ILE A 173 -13.61 7.96 -6.87
N THR A 174 -14.74 8.57 -7.25
CA THR A 174 -15.36 9.65 -6.49
C THR A 174 -15.74 9.18 -5.10
N GLU A 175 -16.31 7.98 -4.98
CA GLU A 175 -16.75 7.40 -3.71
C GLU A 175 -15.59 6.98 -2.80
N ILE A 176 -14.45 6.59 -3.39
CA ILE A 176 -13.24 6.24 -2.62
C ILE A 176 -12.26 7.40 -2.42
N SER A 177 -12.55 8.60 -2.94
CA SER A 177 -11.61 9.74 -2.96
C SER A 177 -11.14 10.20 -1.57
N GLY A 178 -11.86 9.85 -0.50
CA GLY A 178 -11.44 10.06 0.89
C GLY A 178 -10.28 9.17 1.34
N VAL A 179 -9.95 8.12 0.57
CA VAL A 179 -8.91 7.13 0.88
C VAL A 179 -7.57 7.59 0.34
N LYS A 180 -6.79 8.28 1.18
CA LYS A 180 -5.48 8.85 0.80
C LYS A 180 -4.37 7.79 0.69
N SER A 181 -3.97 7.43 -0.52
CA SER A 181 -2.78 6.64 -0.86
C SER A 181 -2.26 7.08 -2.24
N ASP A 182 -0.99 6.88 -2.56
CA ASP A 182 -0.51 7.15 -3.93
C ASP A 182 -0.95 6.03 -4.89
N ILE A 183 -1.07 4.78 -4.44
CA ILE A 183 -1.50 3.65 -5.28
C ILE A 183 -2.55 2.82 -4.54
N ASN A 184 -3.69 2.59 -5.21
CA ASN A 184 -4.78 1.74 -4.74
C ASN A 184 -5.09 0.65 -5.77
N LEU A 185 -5.14 -0.61 -5.34
CA LEU A 185 -5.74 -1.72 -6.06
C LEU A 185 -7.18 -1.88 -5.59
N ILE A 186 -8.14 -1.72 -6.50
CA ILE A 186 -9.57 -1.77 -6.21
C ILE A 186 -10.16 -3.00 -6.89
N LEU A 187 -10.61 -3.95 -6.09
CA LEU A 187 -11.30 -5.14 -6.55
C LEU A 187 -12.81 -4.91 -6.46
N VAL A 188 -13.50 -5.00 -7.60
CA VAL A 188 -14.90 -4.61 -7.72
C VAL A 188 -15.80 -5.83 -7.88
N GLU A 189 -16.82 -5.95 -7.03
CA GLU A 189 -17.84 -6.99 -7.16
C GLU A 189 -18.97 -6.60 -8.14
N GLY A 190 -19.56 -7.59 -8.82
CA GLY A 190 -20.80 -7.43 -9.59
C GLY A 190 -20.65 -6.92 -11.02
N LEU A 191 -19.48 -6.45 -11.45
CA LEU A 191 -19.29 -5.87 -12.81
C LEU A 191 -19.05 -6.90 -13.93
N GLU A 192 -19.64 -8.09 -13.78
CA GLU A 192 -19.50 -9.26 -14.65
C GLU A 192 -19.97 -9.00 -16.09
N VAL A 193 -20.99 -8.15 -16.23
CA VAL A 193 -21.65 -7.87 -17.52
C VAL A 193 -20.79 -6.99 -18.43
N LEU A 194 -19.62 -6.54 -17.95
CA LEU A 194 -18.74 -5.61 -18.64
C LEU A 194 -17.35 -6.17 -18.88
N THR A 195 -17.26 -7.41 -19.34
CA THR A 195 -16.01 -8.12 -19.68
C THR A 195 -15.07 -7.37 -20.63
N ASN A 196 -15.52 -6.27 -21.26
CA ASN A 196 -14.70 -5.41 -22.12
C ASN A 196 -14.06 -4.21 -21.39
N ASN A 197 -14.27 -4.06 -20.08
CA ASN A 197 -13.85 -2.92 -19.30
C ASN A 197 -13.04 -3.40 -18.08
N ILE A 198 -11.79 -3.84 -18.29
CA ILE A 198 -10.76 -3.80 -17.24
C ILE A 198 -9.94 -2.54 -17.52
N GLY A 199 -9.57 -1.77 -16.51
CA GLY A 199 -8.75 -0.58 -16.76
C GLY A 199 -8.20 0.10 -15.50
N ALA A 200 -6.94 0.49 -15.58
CA ALA A 200 -6.29 1.40 -14.67
C ALA A 200 -6.61 2.82 -15.09
N VAL A 201 -6.97 3.64 -14.11
CA VAL A 201 -7.22 5.06 -14.31
C VAL A 201 -6.22 5.83 -13.49
N MET A 202 -5.35 6.58 -14.18
CA MET A 202 -4.56 7.63 -13.55
C MET A 202 -5.47 8.85 -13.39
N VAL A 203 -5.87 9.15 -12.14
CA VAL A 203 -6.60 10.38 -11.84
C VAL A 203 -5.59 11.45 -11.49
N ARG A 204 -5.36 12.38 -12.41
CA ARG A 204 -4.64 13.61 -12.06
C ARG A 204 -5.62 14.54 -11.36
N SER A 205 -5.35 14.87 -10.10
CA SER A 205 -6.04 15.98 -9.45
C SER A 205 -5.57 17.28 -10.13
N CYS A 206 -6.41 17.83 -11.01
CA CYS A 206 -6.20 19.14 -11.61
C CYS A 206 -7.20 20.11 -10.97
N SER A 207 -6.69 21.05 -10.17
CA SER A 207 -7.49 22.16 -9.67
C SER A 207 -7.25 23.38 -10.58
N GLY A 208 -8.18 23.61 -11.51
CA GLY A 208 -8.06 24.65 -12.54
C GLY A 208 -7.05 24.32 -13.66
N ASN A 209 -6.53 25.34 -14.35
CA ASN A 209 -5.55 25.20 -15.44
C ASN A 209 -4.13 24.76 -14.98
N LYS A 210 -3.96 24.41 -13.71
CA LYS A 210 -2.70 23.90 -13.16
C LYS A 210 -2.91 22.49 -12.62
N CYS A 211 -2.55 21.50 -13.42
CA CYS A 211 -2.29 20.16 -12.89
C CYS A 211 -0.97 20.24 -12.12
N THR A 212 -1.05 20.32 -10.79
CA THR A 212 0.14 20.17 -9.95
C THR A 212 0.60 18.72 -10.07
N THR A 213 1.86 18.51 -10.40
CA THR A 213 2.51 17.19 -10.46
C THR A 213 2.65 16.50 -9.11
N ASP A 214 2.19 17.16 -8.05
CA ASP A 214 2.73 16.93 -6.72
C ASP A 214 2.00 15.83 -5.96
N HIS A 215 0.79 15.45 -6.39
CA HIS A 215 0.06 14.30 -5.83
C HIS A 215 -0.72 13.56 -6.93
N HIS A 216 -0.13 12.49 -7.43
CA HIS A 216 -0.81 11.56 -8.32
C HIS A 216 -1.29 10.35 -7.51
N THR A 217 -2.61 10.20 -7.38
CA THR A 217 -3.20 8.95 -6.90
C THR A 217 -3.54 8.09 -8.10
N PHE A 218 -3.07 6.86 -8.07
CA PHE A 218 -3.30 5.85 -9.08
C PHE A 218 -4.31 4.82 -8.58
N TYR A 219 -5.23 4.46 -9.45
CA TYR A 219 -6.28 3.49 -9.19
C TYR A 219 -6.19 2.37 -10.21
N ALA A 220 -5.77 1.19 -9.75
CA ALA A 220 -5.82 -0.05 -10.51
C ALA A 220 -7.17 -0.72 -10.22
N ILE A 221 -8.13 -0.68 -11.14
CA ILE A 221 -9.50 -1.14 -10.91
C ILE A 221 -9.73 -2.45 -11.67
N VAL A 222 -10.09 -3.50 -10.94
CA VAL A 222 -10.22 -4.85 -11.48
C VAL A 222 -11.55 -5.47 -11.04
N PRO A 223 -12.42 -5.85 -11.99
CA PRO A 223 -13.59 -6.65 -11.68
C PRO A 223 -13.18 -8.03 -11.14
N LEU A 224 -13.80 -8.50 -10.07
CA LEU A 224 -13.44 -9.79 -9.46
C LEU A 224 -13.84 -11.00 -10.29
N LYS A 225 -14.94 -10.89 -11.05
CA LYS A 225 -15.44 -12.00 -11.86
C LYS A 225 -14.95 -11.90 -13.31
N THR A 226 -13.64 -11.89 -13.45
CA THR A 226 -12.95 -12.14 -14.71
C THR A 226 -12.38 -13.55 -14.68
N ASP A 227 -12.08 -14.14 -15.83
CA ASP A 227 -11.45 -15.47 -15.88
C ASP A 227 -10.10 -15.50 -15.17
N GLU A 228 -9.36 -14.39 -15.18
CA GLU A 228 -8.00 -14.27 -14.63
C GLU A 228 -7.80 -12.95 -13.84
N PRO A 229 -8.41 -12.80 -12.64
CA PRO A 229 -8.39 -11.54 -11.90
C PRO A 229 -6.98 -11.17 -11.42
N VAL A 230 -6.08 -12.15 -11.29
CA VAL A 230 -4.66 -11.95 -10.98
C VAL A 230 -3.94 -11.24 -12.13
N VAL A 231 -4.19 -11.64 -13.37
CA VAL A 231 -3.61 -11.01 -14.56
C VAL A 231 -4.12 -9.59 -14.71
N GLY A 232 -5.41 -9.36 -14.48
CA GLY A 232 -5.99 -8.02 -14.42
C GLY A 232 -5.32 -7.17 -13.35
N ALA A 233 -5.22 -7.67 -12.11
CA ALA A 233 -4.56 -6.95 -11.01
C ALA A 233 -3.10 -6.62 -11.31
N ALA A 234 -2.34 -7.56 -11.84
CA ALA A 234 -0.96 -7.31 -12.23
C ALA A 234 -0.87 -6.26 -13.36
N HIS A 235 -1.68 -6.39 -14.43
CA HIS A 235 -1.67 -5.45 -15.55
C HIS A 235 -1.98 -4.02 -15.12
N GLU A 236 -3.07 -3.84 -14.36
CA GLU A 236 -3.51 -2.51 -13.93
C GLU A 236 -2.56 -1.89 -12.90
N LEU A 237 -1.94 -2.70 -12.04
CA LEU A 237 -0.84 -2.22 -11.19
C LEU A 237 0.38 -1.80 -12.02
N GLY A 238 0.68 -2.48 -13.13
CA GLY A 238 1.72 -2.07 -14.06
C GLY A 238 1.53 -0.64 -14.54
N HIS A 239 0.30 -0.29 -14.93
CA HIS A 239 -0.05 1.09 -15.26
C HIS A 239 0.09 2.05 -14.08
N ALA A 240 -0.31 1.65 -12.87
CA ALA A 240 -0.12 2.44 -11.66
C ALA A 240 1.37 2.70 -11.35
N PHE A 241 2.25 1.77 -11.73
CA PHE A 241 3.70 1.93 -11.65
C PHE A 241 4.30 2.66 -12.86
N GLY A 242 3.51 3.13 -13.81
CA GLY A 242 3.95 3.91 -14.97
C GLY A 242 4.35 3.08 -16.19
N LEU A 243 4.07 1.78 -16.21
CA LEU A 243 4.22 0.96 -17.41
C LEU A 243 3.12 1.29 -18.44
N GLN A 244 3.45 1.21 -19.71
CA GLN A 244 2.53 1.45 -20.81
C GLN A 244 2.24 0.15 -21.55
N HIS A 245 1.14 0.11 -22.29
CA HIS A 245 0.89 -1.01 -23.20
C HIS A 245 2.04 -1.19 -24.17
N ASN A 246 2.33 -2.43 -24.50
CA ASN A 246 3.23 -2.78 -25.57
C ASN A 246 2.49 -3.62 -26.63
N ARG A 247 3.18 -4.07 -27.68
CA ARG A 247 2.56 -4.80 -28.81
C ARG A 247 2.87 -6.29 -28.79
N ASP A 248 3.48 -6.77 -27.72
CA ASP A 248 4.05 -8.09 -27.64
C ASP A 248 3.07 -9.06 -26.99
N ASN A 249 2.49 -9.97 -27.78
CA ASN A 249 1.34 -10.78 -27.38
C ASN A 249 1.55 -11.65 -26.11
N ASP A 250 2.79 -11.86 -25.67
CA ASP A 250 3.17 -12.64 -24.49
C ASP A 250 3.54 -11.78 -23.27
N SER A 251 3.48 -10.46 -23.39
CA SER A 251 3.78 -9.52 -22.32
C SER A 251 2.57 -9.27 -21.41
N LEU A 252 2.80 -9.13 -20.11
CA LEU A 252 1.79 -8.66 -19.15
C LEU A 252 1.11 -7.38 -19.64
N MET A 253 1.88 -6.44 -20.22
CA MET A 253 1.38 -5.14 -20.64
C MET A 253 0.57 -5.16 -21.95
N VAL A 254 0.33 -6.30 -22.59
CA VAL A 254 -0.73 -6.42 -23.62
C VAL A 254 -2.11 -6.64 -22.99
N GLY A 255 -2.16 -7.00 -21.72
CA GLY A 255 -3.38 -7.28 -20.97
C GLY A 255 -3.88 -8.70 -21.20
N ALA A 256 -5.06 -9.00 -20.65
CA ALA A 256 -5.68 -10.33 -20.71
C ALA A 256 -6.29 -10.66 -22.09
N ARG A 257 -5.64 -10.24 -23.19
CA ARG A 257 -6.08 -10.55 -24.54
C ARG A 257 -5.99 -12.06 -24.75
N GLN A 258 -7.09 -12.66 -25.20
CA GLN A 258 -7.10 -14.08 -25.51
C GLN A 258 -6.09 -14.39 -26.61
N VAL A 259 -5.25 -15.39 -26.38
CA VAL A 259 -4.39 -16.01 -27.38
C VAL A 259 -4.98 -17.39 -27.65
N ASP A 260 -5.30 -17.68 -28.91
CA ASP A 260 -5.93 -18.94 -29.32
C ASP A 260 -7.22 -19.30 -28.55
N GLY A 261 -8.01 -18.28 -28.22
CA GLY A 261 -9.29 -18.45 -27.49
C GLY A 261 -9.14 -18.80 -26.02
N LYS A 262 -7.93 -18.71 -25.45
CA LYS A 262 -7.68 -18.89 -24.02
C LYS A 262 -7.16 -17.60 -23.41
N HIS A 263 -7.64 -17.29 -22.21
CA HIS A 263 -7.04 -16.22 -21.42
C HIS A 263 -5.65 -16.67 -20.95
N PRO A 264 -4.63 -15.82 -21.09
CA PRO A 264 -3.31 -16.11 -20.56
C PRO A 264 -3.37 -16.19 -19.03
N THR A 265 -2.64 -17.15 -18.48
CA THR A 265 -2.45 -17.28 -17.02
C THR A 265 -1.30 -16.37 -16.60
N ILE A 266 -1.25 -15.99 -15.31
CA ILE A 266 -0.18 -15.13 -14.80
C ILE A 266 1.21 -15.77 -14.98
N GLU A 267 1.30 -17.10 -14.94
CA GLU A 267 2.54 -17.86 -15.16
C GLU A 267 3.02 -17.83 -16.61
N SER A 268 2.12 -17.65 -17.57
CA SER A 268 2.45 -17.53 -19.00
C SER A 268 2.88 -16.12 -19.41
N MET A 269 2.66 -15.13 -18.53
CA MET A 269 3.02 -13.74 -18.78
C MET A 269 4.45 -13.43 -18.33
N HIS A 270 5.04 -12.40 -18.93
CA HIS A 270 6.31 -11.85 -18.47
C HIS A 270 6.36 -10.33 -18.68
N LEU A 271 7.32 -9.68 -18.03
CA LEU A 271 7.65 -8.28 -18.25
C LEU A 271 8.83 -8.17 -19.22
N ARG A 272 8.79 -7.18 -20.11
CA ARG A 272 9.92 -6.88 -21.01
C ARG A 272 11.08 -6.26 -20.25
N ASN A 273 12.29 -6.38 -20.82
CA ASN A 273 13.52 -5.86 -20.22
C ASN A 273 13.45 -4.36 -19.85
N TYR A 274 12.80 -3.53 -20.66
CA TYR A 274 12.66 -2.10 -20.34
C TYR A 274 11.65 -1.84 -19.22
N GLU A 275 10.65 -2.70 -19.04
CA GLU A 275 9.64 -2.62 -17.99
C GLU A 275 10.28 -3.00 -16.65
N ILE A 276 11.03 -4.10 -16.61
CA ILE A 276 11.80 -4.50 -15.43
C ILE A 276 12.78 -3.40 -15.01
N ARG A 277 13.54 -2.82 -15.95
CA ARG A 277 14.48 -1.73 -15.65
C ARG A 277 13.77 -0.48 -15.14
N TRP A 278 12.56 -0.21 -15.62
CA TRP A 278 11.73 0.87 -15.09
C TRP A 278 11.32 0.58 -13.64
N LEU A 279 10.83 -0.62 -13.35
CA LEU A 279 10.44 -1.02 -12.00
C LEU A 279 11.62 -1.05 -11.02
N ASP A 280 12.82 -1.44 -11.46
CA ASP A 280 14.04 -1.38 -10.64
C ASP A 280 14.36 0.03 -10.12
N LYS A 281 13.88 1.08 -10.80
CA LYS A 281 14.05 2.47 -10.34
C LYS A 281 12.78 3.05 -9.72
N HIS A 282 11.69 2.30 -9.72
CA HIS A 282 10.42 2.76 -9.20
C HIS A 282 10.45 2.76 -7.66
N LYS A 283 9.95 3.86 -7.08
CA LYS A 283 9.99 4.12 -5.64
C LYS A 283 9.29 3.04 -4.78
N TYR A 284 8.25 2.40 -5.32
CA TYR A 284 7.55 1.29 -4.65
C TYR A 284 8.36 -0.02 -4.60
N PHE A 285 9.30 -0.23 -5.52
CA PHE A 285 10.13 -1.45 -5.59
C PHE A 285 11.46 -1.28 -4.85
N ASN A 286 11.74 -0.08 -4.34
CA ASN A 286 12.96 0.28 -3.63
C ASN A 286 12.59 1.03 -2.35
N ASN A 287 12.01 0.30 -1.41
CA ASN A 287 11.58 0.86 -0.12
C ASN A 287 12.75 1.25 0.80
N ASP A 288 13.98 0.96 0.40
CA ASP A 288 15.17 1.55 1.01
C ASP A 288 15.25 3.04 0.66
N ALA A 289 15.14 3.88 1.70
CA ALA A 289 15.12 5.34 1.57
C ALA A 289 16.32 5.93 0.81
N SER A 290 17.40 5.16 0.60
CA SER A 290 18.61 5.57 -0.11
C SER A 290 18.48 5.67 -1.63
N VAL A 291 17.40 5.18 -2.25
CA VAL A 291 17.29 5.06 -3.72
C VAL A 291 16.32 6.08 -4.36
N ASN A 292 15.57 6.84 -3.57
CA ASN A 292 14.51 7.73 -4.05
C ASN A 292 15.03 9.12 -4.51
N ASP A 293 15.82 9.18 -5.59
CA ASP A 293 16.13 10.44 -6.29
C ASP A 293 15.05 10.76 -7.36
N PRO A 294 14.23 11.81 -7.18
CA PRO A 294 13.15 12.18 -8.11
C PRO A 294 13.63 12.53 -9.52
N GLN A 295 14.90 12.91 -9.71
CA GLN A 295 15.42 13.30 -11.02
C GLN A 295 15.60 12.12 -11.99
N LEU A 296 15.72 10.90 -11.47
CA LEU A 296 15.84 9.68 -12.28
C LEU A 296 14.53 9.37 -13.03
N LEU A 297 13.37 9.52 -12.38
CA LEU A 297 12.06 9.16 -12.96
C LEU A 297 11.67 10.03 -14.18
N VAL A 298 12.03 11.32 -14.18
CA VAL A 298 11.71 12.26 -15.27
C VAL A 298 12.55 11.98 -16.53
N ARG A 299 13.78 11.47 -16.39
CA ARG A 299 14.67 11.18 -17.54
C ARG A 299 14.21 9.95 -18.32
N TYR A 300 13.75 8.89 -17.65
CA TYR A 300 13.33 7.66 -18.31
C TYR A 300 11.96 7.78 -18.99
N GLY A 301 11.01 8.54 -18.42
CA GLY A 301 9.71 8.79 -19.06
C GLY A 301 9.81 9.55 -20.39
N LYS A 302 10.88 10.33 -20.59
CA LYS A 302 11.20 10.97 -21.88
C LYS A 302 11.92 10.05 -22.87
N GLN A 303 12.60 9.00 -22.40
CA GLN A 303 13.28 8.03 -23.27
C GLN A 303 12.33 6.96 -23.79
N SER A 304 11.35 6.51 -23.01
CA SER A 304 10.30 5.59 -23.50
C SER A 304 9.44 6.25 -24.60
N GLY A 305 9.15 7.55 -24.48
CA GLY A 305 8.50 8.33 -25.54
C GLY A 305 9.38 8.69 -26.75
N LYS A 306 10.70 8.47 -26.67
CA LYS A 306 11.68 8.73 -27.76
C LYS A 306 12.33 7.49 -28.33
N MET A 307 12.04 6.29 -27.82
CA MET A 307 12.26 5.05 -28.57
C MET A 307 11.30 5.04 -29.75
N THR A 308 11.71 5.73 -30.81
CA THR A 308 11.16 5.52 -32.14
C THR A 308 11.43 4.06 -32.46
N MET A 309 10.36 3.28 -32.58
CA MET A 309 10.39 1.91 -33.08
C MET A 309 11.13 1.93 -34.43
N ARG A 310 12.29 1.30 -34.46
CA ARG A 310 12.88 0.78 -35.70
C ARG A 310 12.48 -0.67 -35.84
#